data_AF-A0A5C6E852-F1
#
_entry.id   AF-A0A5C6E852-F1
#
_cell.length_a   1.000
_cell.length_b   1.000
_cell.length_c   1.000
_cell.angle_alpha   90.00
_cell.angle_beta   90.00
_cell.angle_gamma   90.00
#
_symmetry.space_group_name_H-M   'P 1'
#
loop_
_entity.id
_entity.type
_entity.pdbx_description
1 polymer ?
#
loop_
_entity_poly.entity_id
_entity_poly.type
_entity_poly.pdbx_seq_one_letter_code
_entity_poly.pdbx_strand_id
1 'polypeptide(L)'
;MARTRLVLIATVTSAMLLVTSAPASAIVVQLQSASQVPFTNDYPKYAREQVRAAFQTENCGFIDGTTNMSSATVRFAGNTAALNMQLLSLSTCPTATLSVAFEEMEHSCDWRIVYSVKLAKFLVTVNLGSKRIELEHLKIPPSTGPPLKR
;
A
#
# COMPACT_ATOMS: atom_id res chain seq x y z
N MET A 1 42.83 -56.57 7.07
CA MET A 1 42.84 -55.55 6.00
C MET A 1 41.43 -55.33 5.45
N ALA A 2 40.54 -54.63 6.17
CA ALA A 2 39.19 -54.34 5.67
C ALA A 2 38.52 -53.14 6.39
N ARG A 3 39.30 -52.12 6.79
CA ARG A 3 38.76 -50.97 7.56
C ARG A 3 39.13 -49.60 7.01
N THR A 4 39.70 -49.53 5.80
CA THR A 4 40.19 -48.27 5.19
C THR A 4 39.46 -47.87 3.90
N ARG A 5 38.35 -48.52 3.54
CA ARG A 5 37.56 -48.20 2.32
C ARG A 5 36.23 -47.49 2.57
N LEU A 6 36.03 -46.88 3.74
CA LEU A 6 34.72 -46.33 4.13
C LEU A 6 34.68 -44.81 4.37
N VAL A 7 35.74 -44.08 4.04
CA VAL A 7 35.83 -42.63 4.35
C VAL A 7 35.90 -41.74 3.09
N LEU A 8 36.09 -42.32 1.90
CA LEU A 8 36.38 -41.55 0.68
C LEU A 8 35.19 -41.34 -0.27
N ILE A 9 33.98 -41.77 0.10
CA ILE A 9 32.77 -41.58 -0.74
C ILE A 9 31.80 -40.55 -0.11
N ALA A 10 32.02 -40.12 1.13
CA ALA A 10 31.10 -39.23 1.83
C ALA A 10 31.39 -37.72 1.65
N THR A 11 32.54 -37.34 1.07
CA THR A 11 32.99 -35.94 1.02
C THR A 11 32.81 -35.25 -0.34
N VAL A 12 32.36 -35.96 -1.37
CA VAL A 12 32.23 -35.39 -2.74
C VAL A 12 30.79 -35.09 -3.15
N THR A 13 29.79 -35.40 -2.32
CA THR A 13 28.35 -35.23 -2.64
C THR A 13 27.64 -34.18 -1.78
N SER A 14 28.34 -33.22 -1.20
CA SER A 14 27.72 -32.12 -0.40
C SER A 14 27.87 -30.72 -1.00
N ALA A 15 28.46 -30.59 -2.20
CA ALA A 15 28.77 -29.29 -2.80
C ALA A 15 27.73 -28.77 -3.84
N MET A 16 26.57 -29.43 -3.98
CA MET A 16 25.60 -29.13 -5.06
C MET A 16 24.18 -28.79 -4.58
N LEU A 17 24.04 -28.18 -3.40
CA LEU A 17 22.75 -27.63 -2.91
C LEU A 17 22.79 -26.12 -2.66
N LEU A 18 23.60 -25.39 -3.44
CA LEU A 18 23.56 -23.93 -3.52
C LEU A 18 22.98 -23.49 -4.87
N VAL A 19 21.77 -23.98 -5.20
CA VAL A 19 21.00 -23.48 -6.35
C VAL A 19 19.89 -22.57 -5.82
N THR A 20 20.27 -21.30 -5.69
CA THR A 20 19.45 -20.10 -5.88
C THR A 20 18.05 -20.11 -5.26
N SER A 21 17.95 -19.70 -3.99
CA SER A 21 16.76 -18.95 -3.55
C SER A 21 16.77 -17.60 -4.26
N ALA A 22 16.31 -17.56 -5.51
CA ALA A 22 16.03 -16.28 -6.15
C ALA A 22 15.05 -15.53 -5.22
N PRO A 23 15.37 -14.32 -4.75
CA PRO A 23 14.39 -13.54 -4.03
C PRO A 23 13.20 -13.38 -4.98
N ALA A 24 12.02 -13.83 -4.54
CA ALA A 24 10.77 -13.58 -5.23
C ALA A 24 10.61 -12.06 -5.28
N SER A 25 11.11 -11.46 -6.35
CA SER A 25 11.06 -10.03 -6.57
C SER A 25 9.61 -9.75 -6.93
N ALA A 26 8.86 -9.21 -5.97
CA ALA A 26 7.53 -8.73 -6.26
C ALA A 26 7.66 -7.65 -7.35
N ILE A 27 7.04 -7.88 -8.50
CA ILE A 27 7.11 -6.94 -9.64
C ILE A 27 6.49 -5.62 -9.17
N VAL A 28 7.32 -4.60 -9.02
CA VAL A 28 6.86 -3.25 -8.72
C VAL A 28 6.50 -2.56 -10.02
N VAL A 29 5.25 -2.15 -10.14
CA VAL A 29 4.70 -1.45 -11.30
C VAL A 29 4.40 -0.01 -10.90
N GLN A 30 4.81 0.94 -11.75
CA GLN A 30 4.46 2.35 -11.57
C GLN A 30 2.99 2.58 -11.95
N LEU A 31 2.25 3.27 -11.09
CA LEU A 31 0.89 3.71 -11.35
C LEU A 31 0.92 5.01 -12.16
N GLN A 32 0.14 5.07 -13.23
CA GLN A 32 -0.04 6.30 -14.02
C GLN A 32 -1.06 7.23 -13.38
N SER A 33 -1.93 6.71 -12.52
CA SER A 33 -2.87 7.49 -11.72
C SER A 33 -3.22 6.79 -10.41
N ALA A 34 -3.67 7.57 -9.41
CA ALA A 34 -4.14 7.00 -8.14
C ALA A 34 -5.37 6.08 -8.27
N SER A 35 -6.16 6.22 -9.34
CA SER A 35 -7.33 5.35 -9.58
C SER A 35 -6.96 3.95 -10.09
N GLN A 36 -5.68 3.69 -10.38
CA GLN A 36 -5.17 2.40 -10.85
C GLN A 36 -4.77 1.45 -9.70
N VAL A 37 -5.14 1.76 -8.45
CA VAL A 37 -4.93 0.82 -7.34
C VAL A 37 -5.56 -0.55 -7.65
N PRO A 38 -4.83 -1.66 -7.47
CA PRO A 38 -5.34 -3.01 -7.72
C PRO A 38 -6.35 -3.42 -6.65
N PHE A 39 -7.22 -4.37 -6.99
CA PHE A 39 -8.18 -4.98 -6.06
C PHE A 39 -8.21 -6.49 -6.29
N THR A 40 -8.59 -7.26 -5.27
CA THR A 40 -8.92 -8.68 -5.46
C THR A 40 -10.19 -8.82 -6.30
N ASN A 41 -10.37 -9.98 -6.94
CA ASN A 41 -11.58 -10.29 -7.69
C ASN A 41 -12.83 -10.34 -6.79
N ASP A 42 -12.64 -10.68 -5.52
CA ASP A 42 -13.71 -10.78 -4.51
C ASP A 42 -14.16 -9.42 -4.00
N TYR A 43 -13.43 -8.34 -4.29
CA TYR A 43 -13.82 -6.99 -3.89
C TYR A 43 -14.94 -6.47 -4.83
N PRO A 44 -16.14 -6.15 -4.33
CA PRO A 44 -17.30 -5.85 -5.16
C PRO A 44 -17.05 -4.70 -6.14
N LYS A 45 -17.54 -4.82 -7.39
CA LYS A 45 -17.31 -3.84 -8.45
C LYS A 45 -17.70 -2.41 -8.04
N TYR A 46 -18.89 -2.26 -7.44
CA TYR A 46 -19.37 -0.95 -6.97
C TYR A 46 -18.46 -0.34 -5.88
N ALA A 47 -17.92 -1.16 -4.98
CA ALA A 47 -17.01 -0.71 -3.94
C ALA A 47 -15.65 -0.29 -4.55
N ARG A 48 -15.17 -1.01 -5.58
CA ARG A 48 -13.97 -0.61 -6.35
C ARG A 48 -14.16 0.76 -6.98
N GLU A 49 -15.31 1.01 -7.58
CA GLU A 49 -15.63 2.28 -8.21
C GLU A 49 -15.67 3.43 -7.20
N GLN A 50 -16.22 3.22 -6.01
CA GLN A 50 -16.22 4.22 -4.93
C GLN A 50 -14.81 4.53 -4.43
N VAL A 51 -13.97 3.51 -4.23
CA VAL A 51 -12.56 3.72 -3.86
C VAL A 51 -11.82 4.48 -4.97
N ARG A 52 -12.02 4.11 -6.24
CA ARG A 52 -11.41 4.84 -7.36
C ARG A 52 -11.84 6.29 -7.41
N ALA A 53 -13.12 6.57 -7.18
CA ALA A 53 -13.63 7.94 -7.11
C ALA A 53 -13.02 8.72 -5.93
N ALA A 54 -12.83 8.10 -4.77
CA ALA A 54 -12.16 8.71 -3.62
C ALA A 54 -10.69 9.11 -3.90
N PHE A 55 -10.04 8.45 -4.87
CA PHE A 55 -8.69 8.82 -5.34
C PHE A 55 -8.68 9.90 -6.44
N GLN A 56 -9.83 10.28 -6.99
CA GLN A 56 -9.97 11.25 -8.09
C GLN A 56 -10.44 12.64 -7.61
N THR A 57 -10.22 13.00 -6.35
CA THR A 57 -10.66 14.30 -5.83
C THR A 57 -9.90 15.45 -6.49
N GLU A 58 -10.62 16.44 -7.02
CA GLU A 58 -10.08 17.58 -7.78
C GLU A 58 -9.09 18.45 -6.97
N ASN A 59 -9.11 18.32 -5.64
CA ASN A 59 -8.38 19.20 -4.72
C ASN A 59 -7.00 18.66 -4.30
N CYS A 60 -6.62 17.46 -4.71
CA CYS A 60 -5.27 16.92 -4.45
C CYS A 60 -4.55 16.56 -5.76
N GLY A 61 -3.27 16.90 -5.85
CA GLY A 61 -2.40 16.48 -6.95
C GLY A 61 -1.81 15.11 -6.66
N PHE A 62 -2.08 14.14 -7.54
CA PHE A 62 -1.33 12.89 -7.57
C PHE A 62 0.12 13.18 -7.99
N ILE A 63 1.07 12.73 -7.18
CA ILE A 63 2.51 12.91 -7.45
C ILE A 63 3.05 11.67 -8.15
N ASP A 64 2.92 10.53 -7.48
CA ASP A 64 3.35 9.23 -7.99
C ASP A 64 2.62 8.08 -7.28
N GLY A 65 2.81 6.88 -7.80
CA GLY A 65 2.35 5.68 -7.12
C GLY A 65 3.01 4.43 -7.65
N THR A 66 3.09 3.41 -6.80
CA THR A 66 3.65 2.10 -7.13
C THR A 66 2.74 1.00 -6.59
N THR A 67 2.80 -0.17 -7.20
CA THR A 67 2.09 -1.36 -6.74
C THR A 67 2.92 -2.61 -6.95
N ASN A 68 2.78 -3.58 -6.07
CA ASN A 68 3.35 -4.92 -6.25
C ASN A 68 2.28 -6.02 -6.26
N MET A 69 1.04 -5.66 -6.61
CA MET A 69 -0.18 -6.49 -6.55
C MET A 69 -0.68 -6.83 -5.15
N SER A 70 0.18 -6.86 -4.13
CA SER A 70 -0.23 -7.10 -2.73
C SER A 70 -0.57 -5.80 -1.99
N SER A 71 0.10 -4.72 -2.38
CA SER A 71 -0.15 -3.37 -1.88
C SER A 71 0.07 -2.35 -2.98
N ALA A 72 -0.54 -1.19 -2.78
CA ALA A 72 -0.34 0.00 -3.58
C ALA A 72 0.07 1.15 -2.68
N THR A 73 1.03 1.94 -3.10
CA THR A 73 1.43 3.17 -2.45
C THR A 73 1.17 4.31 -3.41
N VAL A 74 0.46 5.34 -2.97
CA VAL A 74 0.19 6.55 -3.75
C VAL A 74 0.55 7.77 -2.92
N ARG A 75 1.18 8.77 -3.54
CA ARG A 75 1.63 10.01 -2.89
C ARG A 75 0.88 11.20 -3.47
N PHE A 76 0.53 12.13 -2.59
CA PHE A 76 -0.27 13.30 -2.94
C PHE A 76 0.35 14.59 -2.45
N ALA A 77 0.05 15.66 -3.19
CA ALA A 77 0.23 17.04 -2.79
C ALA A 77 -1.13 17.72 -2.63
N GLY A 78 -1.27 18.61 -1.66
CA GLY A 78 -2.47 19.41 -1.45
C GLY A 78 -2.46 20.08 -0.07
N ASN A 79 -3.61 20.65 0.30
CA ASN A 79 -3.80 21.32 1.59
C ASN A 79 -4.67 20.49 2.55
N THR A 80 -4.85 20.97 3.78
CA THR A 80 -5.68 20.28 4.80
C THR A 80 -7.09 20.00 4.32
N ALA A 81 -7.71 20.90 3.55
CA ALA A 81 -9.07 20.69 3.04
C ALA A 81 -9.13 19.50 2.08
N ALA A 82 -8.16 19.39 1.16
CA ALA A 82 -8.04 18.26 0.24
C ALA A 82 -7.85 16.93 0.99
N LEU A 83 -6.96 16.90 1.98
CA LEU A 83 -6.74 15.73 2.82
C LEU A 83 -8.01 15.33 3.58
N ASN A 84 -8.72 16.29 4.20
CA ASN A 84 -9.99 16.03 4.89
C ASN A 84 -11.04 15.43 3.96
N MET A 85 -11.19 15.95 2.74
CA MET A 85 -12.12 15.41 1.75
C MET A 85 -11.73 14.00 1.32
N GLN A 86 -10.44 13.72 1.14
CA GLN A 86 -9.97 12.39 0.75
C GLN A 86 -10.16 11.38 1.88
N LEU A 87 -9.83 11.73 3.13
CA LEU A 87 -10.08 10.89 4.31
C LEU A 87 -11.57 10.58 4.45
N LEU A 88 -12.42 11.60 4.33
CA LEU A 88 -13.87 11.41 4.39
C LEU A 88 -14.35 10.47 3.29
N SER A 89 -13.95 10.70 2.04
CA SER A 89 -14.33 9.86 0.90
C SER A 89 -13.93 8.41 1.10
N LEU A 90 -12.69 8.15 1.54
CA LEU A 90 -12.21 6.81 1.85
C LEU A 90 -12.96 6.16 3.01
N SER A 91 -13.29 6.92 4.06
CA SER A 91 -14.06 6.39 5.20
C SER A 91 -15.49 5.99 4.84
N THR A 92 -16.05 6.53 3.74
CA THR A 92 -17.38 6.15 3.26
C THR A 92 -17.37 4.95 2.31
N CYS A 93 -16.19 4.50 1.88
CA CYS A 93 -16.06 3.35 0.99
C CYS A 93 -16.44 2.05 1.74
N PRO A 94 -17.36 1.23 1.20
CA PRO A 94 -17.75 -0.03 1.80
C PRO A 94 -16.55 -0.94 2.04
N THR A 95 -16.53 -1.63 3.19
CA THR A 95 -15.47 -2.56 3.65
C THR A 95 -14.06 -1.98 3.76
N ALA A 96 -13.85 -0.72 3.40
CA ALA A 96 -12.59 -0.05 3.60
C ALA A 96 -12.33 0.13 5.10
N THR A 97 -11.14 -0.24 5.54
CA THR A 97 -10.64 0.16 6.86
C THR A 97 -9.62 1.25 6.68
N LEU A 98 -9.85 2.41 7.29
CA LEU A 98 -8.96 3.56 7.27
C LEU A 98 -8.17 3.64 8.58
N SER A 99 -6.88 3.89 8.48
CA SER A 99 -6.00 4.24 9.59
C SER A 99 -5.19 5.46 9.20
N VAL A 100 -4.97 6.36 10.16
CA VAL A 100 -4.17 7.57 9.95
C VAL A 100 -2.94 7.51 10.85
N ALA A 101 -1.79 7.83 10.27
CA ALA A 101 -0.52 7.94 10.96
C ALA A 101 0.12 9.30 10.65
N PHE A 102 1.03 9.74 11.52
CA PHE A 102 1.73 11.01 11.41
C PHE A 102 3.21 10.73 11.48
N GLU A 103 3.93 11.07 10.41
CA GLU A 103 5.36 10.80 10.30
C GLU A 103 6.01 11.97 9.57
N GLU A 104 7.25 12.30 9.92
CA GLU A 104 8.06 13.18 9.10
C GLU A 104 8.54 12.39 7.88
N MET A 105 8.17 12.84 6.69
CA MET A 105 8.56 12.23 5.43
C MET A 105 9.40 13.23 4.64
N GLU A 106 10.42 12.73 3.93
CA GLU A 106 11.19 13.54 2.98
C GLU A 106 10.23 14.28 2.02
N HIS A 107 10.55 15.53 1.67
CA HIS A 107 9.69 16.57 1.06
C HIS A 107 8.99 16.23 -0.29
N SER A 108 8.94 14.97 -0.67
CA SER A 108 8.32 14.45 -1.88
C SER A 108 6.79 14.44 -1.87
N CYS A 109 6.11 14.55 -0.73
CA CYS A 109 4.64 14.57 -0.66
C CYS A 109 4.10 15.19 0.64
N ASP A 110 2.84 15.62 0.64
CA ASP A 110 2.14 16.12 1.83
C ASP A 110 1.48 14.98 2.61
N TRP A 111 1.02 13.94 1.91
CA TRP A 111 0.61 12.68 2.52
C TRP A 111 0.76 11.52 1.54
N ARG A 112 0.79 10.31 2.09
CA ARG A 112 0.92 9.05 1.36
C ARG A 112 -0.18 8.10 1.80
N ILE A 113 -0.72 7.34 0.86
CA ILE A 113 -1.71 6.30 1.16
C ILE A 113 -1.13 4.94 0.75
N VAL A 114 -1.08 4.02 1.71
CA VAL A 114 -0.74 2.62 1.46
C VAL A 114 -2.02 1.79 1.55
N TYR A 115 -2.41 1.17 0.44
CA TYR A 115 -3.53 0.26 0.37
C TYR A 115 -3.04 -1.20 0.40
N SER A 116 -3.53 -1.98 1.36
CA SER A 116 -3.34 -3.43 1.41
C SER A 116 -4.48 -4.13 0.68
N VAL A 117 -4.18 -4.75 -0.45
CA VAL A 117 -5.15 -5.44 -1.31
C VAL A 117 -5.81 -6.60 -0.57
N LYS A 118 -5.03 -7.35 0.22
CA LYS A 118 -5.51 -8.50 0.99
C LYS A 118 -6.45 -8.11 2.13
N LEU A 119 -6.17 -6.99 2.81
CA LEU A 119 -6.89 -6.58 4.01
C LEU A 119 -7.97 -5.54 3.74
N ALA A 120 -8.08 -5.03 2.50
CA ALA A 120 -8.90 -3.87 2.16
C ALA A 120 -8.65 -2.66 3.12
N LYS A 121 -7.39 -2.48 3.54
CA LYS A 121 -6.99 -1.48 4.53
C LYS A 121 -6.19 -0.36 3.88
N PHE A 122 -6.58 0.87 4.18
CA PHE A 122 -5.89 2.10 3.82
C PHE A 122 -5.16 2.64 5.04
N LEU A 123 -3.85 2.82 4.92
CA LEU A 123 -3.04 3.58 5.86
C LEU A 123 -2.69 4.91 5.22
N VAL A 124 -3.18 6.00 5.78
CA VAL A 124 -2.86 7.37 5.36
C VAL A 124 -1.81 7.93 6.30
N THR A 125 -0.60 8.14 5.79
CA THR A 125 0.49 8.79 6.53
C THR A 125 0.52 10.27 6.15
N VAL A 126 0.27 11.15 7.11
CA VAL A 126 0.34 12.61 6.95
C VAL A 126 1.76 13.08 7.24
N ASN A 127 2.33 13.89 6.34
CA ASN A 127 3.68 14.42 6.50
C ASN A 127 3.71 15.56 7.52
N LEU A 128 4.38 15.35 8.65
CA LEU A 128 4.58 16.39 9.66
C LEU A 128 5.47 17.55 9.16
N GLY A 129 6.28 17.32 8.13
CA GLY A 129 7.09 18.35 7.48
C GLY A 129 6.35 19.15 6.40
N SER A 130 5.07 18.86 6.13
CA SER A 130 4.31 19.62 5.13
C SER A 130 3.95 21.00 5.65
N LYS A 131 4.27 22.04 4.88
CA LYS A 131 3.84 23.43 5.15
C LYS A 131 2.41 23.74 4.71
N ARG A 132 1.74 22.78 4.04
CA ARG A 132 0.38 22.93 3.50
C ARG A 132 -0.69 22.24 4.34
N ILE A 133 -0.26 21.42 5.31
CA ILE A 133 -1.14 20.70 6.22
C ILE A 133 -1.11 21.37 7.60
N GLU A 134 -2.17 22.09 7.89
CA GLU A 134 -2.52 22.62 9.22
C GLU A 134 -3.17 21.48 10.04
N LEU A 135 -2.41 20.90 10.98
CA LEU A 135 -2.84 19.72 11.77
C LEU A 135 -4.03 20.05 12.69
N GLU A 136 -4.14 21.29 13.15
CA GLU A 136 -5.25 21.81 13.97
C GLU A 136 -6.60 21.76 13.25
N HIS A 137 -6.60 21.75 11.92
CA HIS A 137 -7.79 21.69 11.08
C HIS A 137 -8.03 20.30 10.49
N LEU A 138 -7.18 19.32 10.81
CA LEU A 138 -7.30 17.96 10.34
C LEU A 138 -8.46 17.23 11.04
N LYS A 139 -9.34 16.63 10.25
CA LYS A 139 -10.51 15.87 10.72
C LYS A 139 -10.29 14.41 10.41
N ILE A 140 -10.17 13.59 11.46
CA ILE A 140 -10.03 12.13 11.32
C ILE A 140 -11.42 11.50 11.35
N PRO A 141 -11.92 10.94 10.24
CA PRO A 141 -13.23 10.29 10.20
C PRO A 141 -13.18 8.90 10.88
N PRO A 142 -14.33 8.22 11.05
CA PRO A 142 -14.38 6.85 11.54
C PRO A 142 -13.49 5.90 10.74
N SER A 143 -12.92 4.90 11.41
CA SER A 143 -11.94 3.98 10.83
C SER A 143 -12.53 2.88 9.96
N THR A 144 -13.83 2.59 10.07
CA THR A 144 -14.46 1.48 9.35
C THR A 144 -15.57 2.02 8.46
N GLY A 145 -15.46 1.75 7.17
CA GLY A 145 -16.50 2.06 6.21
C GLY A 145 -17.76 1.22 6.39
N PRO A 146 -18.85 1.57 5.70
CA PRO A 146 -20.12 0.87 5.83
C PRO A 146 -19.99 -0.61 5.43
N PRO A 147 -20.85 -1.49 5.98
CA PRO A 147 -20.92 -2.87 5.51
C PRO A 147 -21.35 -2.91 4.03
N LEU A 148 -21.01 -4.00 3.34
CA LEU A 148 -21.54 -4.24 1.99
C LEU A 148 -23.06 -4.24 2.04
N LYS A 149 -23.69 -3.46 1.17
CA LYS A 149 -25.12 -3.63 0.90
C LYS A 149 -25.29 -5.00 0.25
N ARG A 150 -26.08 -5.85 0.89
CA ARG A 150 -26.47 -7.17 0.37
C ARG A 150 -27.51 -7.00 -0.74
#